data_AF-A0A0G1SFZ7-F1
#
_entry.id   AF-A0A0G1SFZ7-F1
#
_cell.length_a   1.000
_cell.length_b   1.000
_cell.length_c   1.000
_cell.angle_alpha   90.00
_cell.angle_beta   90.00
_cell.angle_gamma   90.00
#
_symmetry.space_group_name_H-M   'P 1'
#
loop_
_entity.id
_entity.type
_entity.pdbx_description
1 polymer ?
#
loop_
_entity_poly.entity_id
_entity_poly.type
_entity_poly.pdbx_seq_one_letter_code
_entity_poly.pdbx_strand_id
1 'polypeptide(L)'
;MNGKFQSLNSSFFLEKAVVILLYAALFTPLAVTSVFYFPFIFSKTIFFRTIVELAFFFYILLIFAKPEYRPRLSKVAIAAAVYLGVVSLSSFKQRLRP
;
A
#
# COMPACT_ATOMS: atom_id res chain seq x y z
N MET A 1 -19.60 -4.87 -28.88
CA MET A 1 -19.73 -3.66 -28.03
C MET A 1 -19.77 -3.95 -26.51
N ASN A 2 -19.82 -5.21 -26.06
CA ASN A 2 -19.95 -5.54 -24.62
C ASN A 2 -18.62 -5.52 -23.82
N GLY A 3 -17.47 -5.75 -24.46
CA GLY A 3 -16.17 -5.86 -23.76
C GLY A 3 -15.59 -4.53 -23.25
N LYS A 4 -15.83 -3.41 -23.96
CA LYS A 4 -15.40 -2.07 -23.50
C LYS A 4 -16.22 -1.58 -22.30
N PHE A 5 -17.51 -1.92 -22.25
CA PHE A 5 -18.38 -1.52 -21.13
C PHE A 5 -18.01 -2.25 -19.84
N GLN A 6 -17.68 -3.54 -19.91
CA GLN A 6 -17.22 -4.29 -18.73
C GLN A 6 -15.87 -3.79 -18.21
N SER A 7 -14.89 -3.53 -19.10
CA SER A 7 -13.57 -3.05 -18.66
C SER A 7 -13.62 -1.65 -18.02
N LEU A 8 -14.52 -0.78 -18.47
CA LEU A 8 -14.75 0.54 -17.87
C LEU A 8 -15.35 0.42 -16.46
N ASN A 9 -16.36 -0.42 -16.28
CA ASN A 9 -17.00 -0.63 -14.97
C ASN A 9 -16.04 -1.29 -13.97
N SER A 10 -15.26 -2.29 -14.40
CA SER A 10 -14.24 -2.92 -13.54
C SER A 10 -13.17 -1.93 -13.11
N SER A 11 -12.71 -1.06 -14.03
CA SER A 11 -11.71 -0.05 -13.70
C SER A 11 -12.21 0.98 -12.69
N PHE A 12 -13.46 1.43 -12.83
CA PHE A 12 -14.10 2.35 -11.88
C PHE A 12 -14.25 1.70 -10.50
N PHE A 13 -14.65 0.42 -10.46
CA PHE A 13 -14.75 -0.34 -9.22
C PHE A 13 -13.39 -0.47 -8.52
N LEU A 14 -12.33 -0.82 -9.26
CA LEU A 14 -10.97 -0.94 -8.71
C LEU A 14 -10.46 0.39 -8.13
N GLU A 15 -10.66 1.50 -8.85
CA GLU A 15 -10.29 2.83 -8.36
C GLU A 15 -11.01 3.17 -7.05
N LYS A 16 -12.34 2.99 -7.00
CA LYS A 16 -13.13 3.25 -5.79
C LYS A 16 -12.74 2.33 -4.64
N ALA A 17 -12.47 1.05 -4.91
CA ALA A 17 -12.03 0.09 -3.90
C ALA A 17 -10.72 0.53 -3.25
N VAL A 18 -9.71 0.90 -4.05
CA VAL A 18 -8.41 1.39 -3.52
C VAL A 18 -8.60 2.65 -2.69
N VAL A 19 -9.38 3.61 -3.17
CA VAL A 19 -9.64 4.87 -2.46
C VAL A 19 -10.36 4.62 -1.12
N ILE A 20 -11.40 3.78 -1.11
CA ILE A 20 -12.13 3.41 0.11
C ILE A 20 -11.21 2.73 1.12
N LEU A 21 -10.36 1.81 0.68
CA LEU A 21 -9.41 1.12 1.56
C LEU A 21 -8.36 2.08 2.13
N LEU A 22 -7.86 3.03 1.33
CA LEU A 22 -6.94 4.06 1.83
C LEU A 22 -7.60 4.97 2.87
N TYR A 23 -8.86 5.37 2.66
CA TYR A 23 -9.60 6.11 3.69
C TYR A 23 -9.85 5.25 4.93
N ALA A 24 -10.17 3.96 4.77
CA ALA A 24 -10.32 3.04 5.90
C ALA A 24 -9.02 2.93 6.74
N ALA A 25 -7.86 2.96 6.08
CA ALA A 25 -6.56 2.95 6.75
C ALA A 25 -6.34 4.19 7.64
N LEU A 26 -6.90 5.36 7.30
CA LEU A 26 -6.85 6.55 8.16
C LEU A 26 -7.64 6.39 9.46
N PHE A 27 -8.57 5.44 9.53
CA PHE A 27 -9.32 5.11 10.74
C PHE A 27 -8.65 4.03 11.61
N THR A 28 -7.42 3.61 11.27
CA THR A 28 -6.56 2.79 12.15
C THR A 28 -6.48 3.28 13.60
N PRO A 29 -6.30 4.59 13.91
CA PRO A 29 -6.31 5.06 15.29
C PRO A 29 -7.62 4.74 16.01
N LEU A 30 -8.75 4.64 15.31
CA LEU A 30 -10.07 4.31 15.86
C LEU A 30 -10.23 2.81 16.17
N ALA A 31 -9.39 1.95 15.58
CA ALA A 31 -9.26 0.54 15.96
C ALA A 31 -8.48 0.42 17.30
N VAL A 32 -9.04 0.95 18.38
CA VAL A 32 -8.60 0.67 19.76
C VAL A 32 -9.58 -0.36 20.32
N THR A 33 -9.10 -1.56 20.60
CA THR A 33 -9.88 -2.56 21.36
C THR A 33 -9.26 -2.68 22.75
N SER A 34 -10.03 -2.44 23.80
CA SER A 34 -9.57 -2.45 25.21
C SER A 34 -9.21 -3.84 25.74
N VAL A 35 -9.50 -4.90 24.97
CA VAL A 35 -9.36 -6.31 25.40
C VAL A 35 -7.89 -6.79 25.35
N PHE A 36 -7.01 -6.10 24.62
CA PHE A 36 -5.60 -6.48 24.52
C PHE A 36 -4.78 -5.81 25.62
N TYR A 37 -4.69 -6.48 26.77
CA TYR A 37 -3.70 -6.20 27.80
C TYR A 37 -2.31 -6.36 27.17
N PHE A 38 -1.59 -5.24 27.02
CA PHE A 38 -0.20 -5.06 26.58
C PHE A 38 0.45 -6.18 25.71
N PRO A 39 0.98 -5.88 24.50
CA PRO A 39 1.14 -4.55 23.90
C PRO A 39 -0.04 -4.18 22.97
N PHE A 40 -0.70 -3.06 23.26
CA PHE A 40 -1.84 -2.51 22.52
C PHE A 40 -1.52 -2.15 21.05
N ILE A 41 -0.24 -2.14 20.68
CA ILE A 41 0.27 -1.83 19.35
C ILE A 41 -0.10 -2.94 18.35
N PHE A 42 -0.15 -4.20 18.81
CA PHE A 42 -0.31 -5.36 17.94
C PHE A 42 -1.60 -5.32 17.09
N SER A 43 -2.73 -5.07 17.73
CA SER A 43 -4.05 -5.05 17.07
C SER A 43 -4.16 -3.93 16.04
N LYS A 44 -3.58 -2.77 16.34
CA LYS A 44 -3.51 -1.62 15.43
C LYS A 44 -2.65 -1.92 14.21
N THR A 45 -1.49 -2.54 14.43
CA THR A 45 -0.58 -2.93 13.36
C THR A 45 -1.24 -3.94 12.42
N ILE A 46 -1.93 -4.95 12.95
CA ILE A 46 -2.63 -5.94 12.12
C ILE A 46 -3.74 -5.28 11.30
N PHE A 47 -4.60 -4.47 11.94
CA PHE A 47 -5.69 -3.79 11.25
C PHE A 47 -5.19 -2.93 10.08
N PHE A 48 -4.21 -2.06 10.35
CA PHE A 48 -3.61 -1.22 9.31
C PHE A 48 -2.97 -2.06 8.21
N ARG A 49 -2.18 -3.06 8.60
CA ARG A 49 -1.45 -3.92 7.66
C ARG A 49 -2.40 -4.65 6.73
N THR A 50 -3.47 -5.26 7.23
CA THR A 50 -4.46 -5.95 6.41
C THR A 50 -5.14 -5.02 5.41
N ILE A 51 -5.54 -3.82 5.85
CA ILE A 51 -6.19 -2.84 4.96
C ILE A 51 -5.23 -2.38 3.87
N VAL A 52 -3.98 -2.06 4.22
CA VAL A 52 -2.97 -1.60 3.26
C VAL A 52 -2.57 -2.71 2.30
N GLU A 53 -2.42 -3.95 2.77
CA GLU A 53 -2.14 -5.12 1.90
C GLU A 53 -3.29 -5.33 0.89
N LEU A 54 -4.54 -5.19 1.34
CA LEU A 54 -5.70 -5.30 0.46
C LEU A 54 -5.76 -4.14 -0.55
N ALA A 55 -5.49 -2.90 -0.10
CA ALA A 55 -5.42 -1.72 -0.97
C ALA A 55 -4.32 -1.89 -2.03
N PHE A 56 -3.16 -2.39 -1.62
CA PHE A 56 -2.04 -2.66 -2.50
C PHE A 56 -2.37 -3.74 -3.55
N PHE A 57 -3.06 -4.81 -3.14
CA PHE A 57 -3.52 -5.85 -4.06
C PHE A 57 -4.45 -5.27 -5.14
N PHE A 58 -5.47 -4.50 -4.76
CA PHE A 58 -6.36 -3.85 -5.74
C PHE A 58 -5.63 -2.81 -6.60
N TYR A 59 -4.66 -2.09 -6.04
CA TYR A 59 -3.84 -1.14 -6.78
C TYR A 59 -2.97 -1.82 -7.85
N ILE A 60 -2.40 -2.99 -7.55
CA ILE A 60 -1.67 -3.79 -8.55
C ILE A 60 -2.59 -4.17 -9.72
N LEU A 61 -3.80 -4.68 -9.42
CA LEU A 61 -4.79 -5.00 -10.45
C LEU A 61 -5.15 -3.77 -11.29
N LEU A 62 -5.27 -2.60 -10.65
CA LEU A 62 -5.55 -1.33 -11.33
C LEU A 62 -4.40 -0.92 -12.27
N ILE A 63 -3.14 -1.09 -11.88
CA ILE A 63 -1.97 -0.81 -12.73
C ILE A 63 -1.96 -1.68 -14.00
N PHE A 64 -2.34 -2.96 -13.88
CA PHE A 64 -2.44 -3.85 -15.03
C PHE A 64 -3.61 -3.50 -15.93
N ALA A 65 -4.76 -3.10 -15.36
CA ALA A 65 -5.94 -2.71 -16.12
C ALA A 65 -5.78 -1.35 -16.82
N LYS A 66 -5.12 -0.37 -16.18
CA LYS A 66 -4.92 0.99 -16.69
C LYS A 66 -3.49 1.48 -16.48
N PRO A 67 -2.70 1.61 -17.56
CA PRO A 67 -1.33 2.14 -17.50
C PRO A 67 -1.23 3.57 -16.95
N GLU A 68 -2.33 4.34 -16.99
CA GLU A 68 -2.40 5.71 -16.49
C GLU A 68 -2.12 5.85 -14.99
N TYR A 69 -2.46 4.83 -14.20
CA TYR A 69 -2.29 4.83 -12.74
C TYR A 69 -0.91 4.29 -12.31
N ARG A 70 0.00 4.03 -13.26
CA ARG A 70 1.37 3.65 -12.96
C ARG A 70 2.07 4.74 -12.15
N PRO A 71 2.89 4.37 -11.15
CA PRO A 71 3.61 5.34 -10.35
C PRO A 71 4.54 6.16 -11.25
N ARG A 72 4.34 7.47 -11.27
CA ARG A 72 5.18 8.40 -12.03
C ARG A 72 6.53 8.52 -11.33
N LEU A 73 7.61 8.13 -12.00
CA LEU A 73 8.97 8.28 -11.50
C LEU A 73 9.38 9.76 -11.56
N SER A 74 9.01 10.52 -10.53
CA SER A 74 9.49 11.88 -10.35
C SER A 74 10.95 11.88 -9.89
N LYS A 75 11.66 13.00 -10.08
CA LYS A 75 13.04 13.15 -9.55
C LYS A 75 13.11 12.87 -8.05
N VAL A 76 12.06 13.23 -7.30
CA VAL A 76 11.93 12.95 -5.87
C VAL A 76 11.80 11.46 -5.61
N ALA A 77 10.97 10.74 -6.38
CA ALA A 77 10.82 9.29 -6.26
C ALA A 77 12.13 8.55 -6.54
N ILE A 78 12.90 9.01 -7.54
CA ILE A 78 14.22 8.46 -7.87
C ILE A 78 15.19 8.71 -6.71
N ALA A 79 15.26 9.93 -6.18
CA ALA A 79 16.12 10.27 -5.05
C ALA A 79 15.78 9.41 -3.81
N ALA A 80 14.49 9.25 -3.51
CA ALA A 80 14.02 8.38 -2.43
C ALA A 80 14.41 6.91 -2.66
N ALA A 81 14.25 6.39 -3.88
CA ALA A 81 14.63 5.02 -4.22
C ALA A 81 16.15 4.79 -4.08
N VAL A 82 16.97 5.74 -4.52
CA VAL A 82 18.43 5.69 -4.36
C VAL A 82 18.80 5.71 -2.88
N TYR A 83 18.21 6.62 -2.09
CA TYR A 83 18.44 6.68 -0.64
C TYR A 83 18.10 5.36 0.04
N LEU A 84 16.92 4.79 -0.24
CA LEU A 84 16.50 3.49 0.29
C LEU A 84 17.45 2.36 -0.13
N GLY A 85 17.94 2.38 -1.37
CA GLY A 85 18.94 1.44 -1.86
C GLY A 85 20.26 1.52 -1.06
N VAL A 86 20.80 2.73 -0.87
CA VAL A 86 22.03 2.95 -0.09
C VAL A 86 21.85 2.52 1.37
N VAL A 87 20.75 2.90 2.01
CA VAL A 87 20.44 2.51 3.40
C VAL A 87 20.33 1.00 3.53
N SER A 88 19.67 0.33 2.58
CA SER A 88 19.57 -1.14 2.57
C SER A 88 20.95 -1.77 2.44
N LEU A 89 21.78 -1.31 1.49
CA LEU A 89 23.14 -1.80 1.31
C LEU A 89 24.02 -1.58 2.56
N SER A 90 23.89 -0.42 3.21
CA SER A 90 24.58 -0.14 4.48
C SER A 90 24.12 -1.10 5.58
N SER A 91 22.82 -1.35 5.69
CA SER A 91 22.24 -2.24 6.71
C SER A 91 22.73 -3.68 6.52
N PHE A 92 22.81 -4.15 5.27
CA PHE A 92 23.40 -5.45 4.94
C PHE A 92 24.89 -5.50 5.29
N LYS A 93 25.66 -4.46 4.98
CA LYS A 93 27.09 -4.37 5.38
C LYS A 93 27.27 -4.36 6.90
N GLN A 94 26.41 -3.68 7.63
CA GLN A 94 26.49 -3.59 9.09
C GLN A 94 26.17 -4.93 9.76
N ARG A 95 25.22 -5.71 9.21
CA ARG A 95 24.92 -7.08 9.66
C ARG A 95 26.11 -8.05 9.48
N LEU A 96 27.01 -7.76 8.53
CA LEU A 96 28.17 -8.58 8.17
C LEU A 96 29.47 -8.16 8.85
N ARG A 97 29.46 -7.10 9.68
CA ARG A 97 30.61 -6.77 10.53
C ARG A 97 30.49 -7.58 11.84
N PRO A 98 31.46 -8.46 12.16
CA PRO A 98 31.48 -9.20 13.43
C PRO A 98 31.67 -8.27 14.62
#